data_AF-A0A432S5C9-F1
#
_entry.id   AF-A0A432S5C9-F1
#
_cell.length_a   1.000
_cell.length_b   1.000
_cell.length_c   1.000
_cell.angle_alpha   90.00
_cell.angle_beta   90.00
_cell.angle_gamma   90.00
#
_symmetry.space_group_name_H-M   'P 1'
#
loop_
_entity.id
_entity.type
_entity.pdbx_description
1 polymer ?
#
loop_
_entity_poly.entity_id
_entity_poly.type
_entity_poly.pdbx_seq_one_letter_code
_entity_poly.pdbx_strand_id
1 'polypeptide(L)'
;MPQYIILDTETTGTQEQDRIIQLGFLVLDNKNVSVYNDFCHSDTPISYGAMEVHGITPEMVEGKPACTDTPAYATLNELNREENYLIIHNAPFDLGMLAKEGFTCKMKLIDTLRVAKHVFEDEEAHRLQYFRYKMGIYKKEQAEAEALGIVVKAHDAIGDVLV
;
A
#
# COMPACT_ATOMS: atom_id res chain seq x y z
N MET A 1 12.25 -17.38 9.41
CA MET A 1 11.51 -16.54 10.37
C MET A 1 10.40 -15.85 9.61
N PRO A 2 9.24 -15.57 10.23
CA PRO A 2 8.17 -14.88 9.55
C PRO A 2 8.63 -13.47 9.12
N GLN A 3 8.25 -13.07 7.92
CA GLN A 3 8.40 -11.71 7.42
C GLN A 3 7.05 -10.98 7.53
N TYR A 4 7.11 -9.66 7.77
CA TYR A 4 5.93 -8.81 7.83
C TYR A 4 5.96 -7.87 6.63
N ILE A 5 4.91 -7.93 5.82
CA ILE A 5 4.75 -7.13 4.62
C ILE A 5 3.67 -6.09 4.91
N ILE A 6 4.02 -4.82 4.96
CA ILE A 6 3.07 -3.71 5.12
C ILE A 6 2.84 -3.14 3.73
N LEU A 7 1.60 -3.18 3.23
CA LEU A 7 1.29 -2.94 1.82
C LEU A 7 0.14 -1.95 1.67
N ASP A 8 0.25 -1.13 0.64
CA ASP A 8 -0.79 -0.23 0.16
C ASP A 8 -0.77 -0.18 -1.38
N THR A 9 -1.91 0.15 -1.99
CA THR A 9 -2.06 0.28 -3.44
C THR A 9 -2.75 1.58 -3.83
N GLU A 10 -2.21 2.24 -4.85
CA GLU A 10 -2.95 3.29 -5.56
C GLU A 10 -3.50 2.74 -6.86
N THR A 11 -4.68 3.21 -7.24
CA THR A 11 -5.50 2.60 -8.29
C THR A 11 -6.11 3.64 -9.21
N THR A 12 -6.55 3.23 -10.40
CA THR A 12 -7.29 4.11 -11.32
C THR A 12 -8.62 4.61 -10.72
N GLY A 13 -9.14 3.93 -9.70
CA GLY A 13 -10.42 4.20 -9.06
C GLY A 13 -10.85 3.02 -8.18
N THR A 14 -12.10 3.02 -7.73
CA THR A 14 -12.61 2.05 -6.74
C THR A 14 -13.62 1.03 -7.30
N GLN A 15 -13.86 1.04 -8.61
CA GLN A 15 -14.85 0.20 -9.29
C GLN A 15 -14.25 -1.13 -9.74
N GLU A 16 -15.09 -2.00 -10.31
CA GLU A 16 -14.70 -3.34 -10.77
C GLU A 16 -13.64 -3.31 -11.88
N GLN A 17 -13.77 -2.39 -12.84
CA GLN A 17 -12.83 -2.23 -13.94
C GLN A 17 -11.51 -1.59 -13.53
N ASP A 18 -11.43 -0.97 -12.35
CA ASP A 18 -10.22 -0.25 -11.93
C ASP A 18 -9.05 -1.20 -11.65
N ARG A 19 -7.84 -0.67 -11.82
CA ARG A 19 -6.55 -1.41 -11.80
C ARG A 19 -5.51 -0.71 -10.94
N ILE A 20 -4.51 -1.46 -10.52
CA ILE A 20 -3.39 -0.94 -9.73
C ILE A 20 -2.49 -0.09 -10.63
N ILE A 21 -2.13 1.10 -10.16
CA ILE A 21 -1.18 2.02 -10.80
C ILE A 21 0.05 2.32 -9.93
N GLN A 22 0.03 1.91 -8.67
CA GLN A 22 1.20 1.90 -7.80
C GLN A 22 1.09 0.76 -6.80
N LEU A 23 2.17 -0.02 -6.65
CA LEU A 23 2.29 -1.07 -5.65
C LEU A 23 3.41 -0.69 -4.68
N GLY A 24 3.03 -0.31 -3.46
CA GLY A 24 3.95 0.09 -2.40
C GLY A 24 3.92 -0.89 -1.24
N PHE A 25 5.08 -1.41 -0.82
CA PHE A 25 5.17 -2.17 0.42
C PHE A 25 6.55 -2.16 1.07
N LEU A 26 6.55 -2.33 2.38
CA LEU A 26 7.74 -2.59 3.19
C LEU A 26 7.80 -4.07 3.59
N VAL A 27 8.99 -4.64 3.54
CA VAL A 27 9.27 -5.97 4.09
C VAL A 27 10.13 -5.79 5.34
N LEU A 28 9.57 -6.18 6.48
CA LEU A 28 10.28 -6.21 7.75
C LEU A 28 10.80 -7.63 7.99
N ASP A 29 12.12 -7.78 7.88
CA ASP A 29 12.87 -8.88 8.50
C ASP A 29 13.48 -8.32 9.79
N ASN A 30 13.58 -9.12 10.85
CA ASN A 30 14.13 -8.77 12.18
C ASN A 30 15.00 -7.50 12.30
N LYS A 31 15.99 -7.29 11.42
CA LYS A 31 16.89 -6.13 11.47
C LYS A 31 16.88 -5.25 10.23
N ASN A 32 16.26 -5.69 9.14
CA ASN A 32 16.28 -4.98 7.87
C ASN A 32 14.87 -4.60 7.42
N VAL A 33 14.78 -3.42 6.81
CA VAL A 33 13.60 -2.96 6.11
C VAL A 33 13.94 -2.91 4.62
N SER A 34 13.17 -3.61 3.80
CA SER A 34 13.25 -3.51 2.34
C SER A 34 12.05 -2.75 1.80
N VAL A 35 12.30 -1.86 0.84
CA VAL A 35 11.29 -0.94 0.29
C VAL A 35 11.00 -1.33 -1.16
N TYR A 36 9.73 -1.47 -1.50
CA TYR A 36 9.25 -1.70 -2.86
C TYR A 36 8.19 -0.65 -3.18
N ASN A 37 8.35 0.08 -4.27
CA ASN A 37 7.46 1.17 -4.65
C ASN A 37 7.45 1.37 -6.17
N ASP A 38 6.69 0.54 -6.87
CA ASP A 38 6.66 0.53 -8.33
C ASP A 38 5.39 1.18 -8.87
N PHE A 39 5.55 2.15 -9.78
CA PHE A 39 4.47 2.61 -10.64
C PHE A 39 4.16 1.59 -11.72
N CYS A 40 2.86 1.44 -12.01
CA CYS A 40 2.33 0.46 -12.95
C CYS A 40 1.50 1.18 -14.02
N HIS A 41 1.57 0.72 -15.26
CA HIS A 41 0.67 1.14 -16.34
C HIS A 41 -0.60 0.29 -16.35
N SER A 42 -1.72 0.93 -16.70
CA SER A 42 -2.98 0.26 -17.03
C SER A 42 -3.65 0.95 -18.21
N ASP A 43 -4.35 0.20 -19.05
CA ASP A 43 -5.20 0.77 -20.11
C ASP A 43 -6.49 1.39 -19.55
N THR A 44 -6.77 1.21 -18.27
CA THR A 44 -7.92 1.82 -17.60
C THR A 44 -7.59 3.29 -17.26
N PRO A 45 -8.41 4.27 -17.69
CA PRO A 45 -8.16 5.66 -17.33
C PRO A 45 -8.26 5.90 -15.82
N ILE A 46 -7.31 6.65 -15.28
CA ILE A 46 -7.37 7.12 -13.89
C ILE A 46 -8.55 8.10 -13.76
N SER A 47 -9.43 7.87 -12.81
CA SER A 47 -10.54 8.76 -12.50
C SER A 47 -10.05 10.02 -11.80
N TYR A 48 -10.72 11.16 -12.02
CA TYR A 48 -10.36 12.40 -11.32
C TYR A 48 -10.48 12.29 -9.80
N GLY A 49 -11.42 11.49 -9.29
CA GLY A 49 -11.53 11.24 -7.86
C GLY A 49 -10.32 10.49 -7.30
N ALA A 50 -9.76 9.54 -8.05
CA ALA A 50 -8.51 8.87 -7.65
C ALA A 50 -7.33 9.85 -7.70
N MET A 51 -7.21 10.63 -8.79
CA MET A 51 -6.19 11.68 -8.89
C MET A 51 -6.26 12.71 -7.75
N GLU A 52 -7.46 13.09 -7.31
CA GLU A 52 -7.65 14.02 -6.18
C GLU A 52 -7.10 13.44 -4.88
N VAL A 53 -7.23 12.11 -4.70
CA VAL A 53 -6.70 11.41 -3.53
C VAL A 53 -5.18 11.34 -3.61
N HIS A 54 -4.62 10.62 -4.58
CA HIS A 54 -3.19 10.26 -4.58
C HIS A 54 -2.29 11.18 -5.42
N GLY A 55 -2.89 11.96 -6.33
CA GLY A 55 -2.15 12.90 -7.18
C GLY A 55 -1.22 12.23 -8.19
N ILE A 56 -1.53 11.00 -8.61
CA ILE A 56 -0.84 10.30 -9.69
C ILE A 56 -1.54 10.69 -10.99
N THR A 57 -0.79 11.20 -11.95
CA THR A 57 -1.31 11.59 -13.25
C THR A 57 -1.00 10.53 -14.32
N PRO A 58 -1.72 10.51 -15.45
CA PRO A 58 -1.43 9.57 -16.53
C PRO A 58 0.03 9.64 -17.01
N GLU A 59 0.64 10.83 -17.01
CA GLU A 59 2.03 11.04 -17.43
C GLU A 59 3.05 10.40 -16.47
N MET A 60 2.69 10.19 -15.20
CA MET A 60 3.58 9.54 -14.22
C MET A 60 3.70 8.03 -14.47
N VAL A 61 2.65 7.42 -15.04
CA VAL A 61 2.55 5.98 -15.29
C VAL A 61 2.78 5.61 -16.77
N GLU A 62 2.94 6.60 -17.64
CA GLU A 62 3.22 6.39 -19.05
C GLU A 62 4.54 5.63 -19.25
N GLY A 63 4.49 4.56 -20.05
CA GLY A 63 5.65 3.72 -20.35
C GLY A 63 6.12 2.83 -19.18
N LYS A 64 5.39 2.80 -18.05
CA LYS A 64 5.64 1.85 -16.97
C LYS A 64 5.17 0.45 -17.36
N PRO A 65 5.76 -0.62 -16.77
CA PRO A 65 5.24 -1.98 -16.97
C PRO A 65 3.85 -2.14 -16.37
N ALA A 66 3.11 -3.17 -16.79
CA ALA A 66 1.91 -3.59 -16.08
C ALA A 66 2.27 -4.04 -14.66
N CYS A 67 1.32 -4.00 -13.71
CA CYS A 67 1.57 -4.36 -12.31
C CYS A 67 2.23 -5.75 -12.19
N THR A 68 1.74 -6.72 -12.96
CA THR A 68 2.24 -8.10 -12.96
C THR A 68 3.69 -8.26 -13.43
N ASP A 69 4.21 -7.27 -14.16
CA ASP A 69 5.56 -7.27 -14.74
C ASP A 69 6.55 -6.45 -13.89
N THR A 70 6.12 -5.91 -12.75
CA THR A 70 6.97 -5.12 -11.85
C THR A 70 7.85 -6.01 -10.95
N PRO A 71 9.07 -5.55 -10.60
CA PRO A 71 9.89 -6.17 -9.56
C PRO A 71 9.17 -6.30 -8.20
N ALA A 72 8.36 -5.30 -7.82
CA ALA A 72 7.54 -5.33 -6.61
C ALA A 72 6.55 -6.50 -6.63
N TYR A 73 5.83 -6.70 -7.74
CA TYR A 73 4.89 -7.81 -7.87
C TYR A 73 5.58 -9.19 -7.86
N ALA A 74 6.73 -9.31 -8.53
CA ALA A 74 7.54 -10.53 -8.49
C ALA A 74 7.95 -10.87 -7.05
N THR A 75 8.46 -9.88 -6.31
CA THR A 75 8.86 -10.02 -4.90
C THR A 75 7.66 -10.40 -4.02
N LEU A 76 6.51 -9.74 -4.19
CA LEU A 76 5.30 -10.03 -3.43
C LEU A 76 4.86 -11.50 -3.60
N ASN A 77 5.00 -12.06 -4.82
CA ASN A 77 4.73 -13.47 -5.08
C ASN A 77 5.72 -14.41 -4.39
N GLU A 78 7.01 -14.07 -4.34
CA GLU A 78 8.04 -14.86 -3.63
C GLU A 78 7.79 -14.93 -2.13
N LEU A 79 7.28 -13.82 -1.56
CA LEU A 79 6.94 -13.65 -0.15
C LEU A 79 5.59 -14.27 0.23
N ASN A 80 4.76 -14.67 -0.74
CA ASN A 80 3.40 -15.15 -0.53
C ASN A 80 3.35 -16.59 0.04
N ARG A 81 3.71 -16.73 1.33
CA ARG A 81 3.81 -18.00 2.05
C ARG A 81 3.06 -17.94 3.38
N GLU A 82 2.51 -19.06 3.84
CA GLU A 82 1.64 -19.15 5.03
C GLU A 82 2.33 -18.74 6.34
N GLU A 83 3.66 -18.81 6.40
CA GLU A 83 4.43 -18.35 7.56
C GLU A 83 4.51 -16.82 7.69
N ASN A 84 4.34 -16.08 6.59
CA ASN A 84 4.49 -14.62 6.56
C ASN A 84 3.17 -13.90 6.88
N TYR A 85 3.28 -12.62 7.20
CA TYR A 85 2.15 -11.75 7.50
C TYR A 85 2.01 -10.65 6.46
N LEU A 86 0.79 -10.43 5.99
CA LEU A 86 0.41 -9.29 5.16
C LEU A 86 -0.42 -8.33 6.02
N ILE A 87 -0.01 -7.06 6.08
CA ILE A 87 -0.57 -6.02 6.93
C ILE A 87 -1.06 -4.90 6.01
N ILE A 88 -2.36 -4.62 6.03
CA ILE A 88 -3.00 -3.62 5.15
C ILE A 88 -4.08 -2.90 5.94
N HIS A 89 -4.23 -1.59 5.73
CA HIS A 89 -5.34 -0.82 6.28
C HIS A 89 -6.55 -0.91 5.37
N ASN A 90 -7.65 -1.55 5.82
CA ASN A 90 -8.81 -1.87 4.97
C ASN A 90 -8.49 -2.93 3.89
N ALA A 91 -7.86 -4.01 4.32
CA ALA A 91 -7.40 -5.12 3.48
C ALA A 91 -8.34 -5.63 2.37
N PRO A 92 -9.68 -5.67 2.53
CA PRO A 92 -10.56 -6.12 1.44
C PRO A 92 -10.40 -5.33 0.14
N PHE A 93 -10.02 -4.04 0.21
CA PHE A 93 -9.82 -3.21 -0.97
C PHE A 93 -8.58 -3.66 -1.76
N ASP A 94 -7.40 -3.60 -1.15
CA ASP A 94 -6.12 -3.94 -1.80
C ASP A 94 -6.08 -5.40 -2.25
N LEU A 95 -6.61 -6.33 -1.44
CA LEU A 95 -6.71 -7.73 -1.84
C LEU A 95 -7.65 -7.92 -3.04
N GLY A 96 -8.72 -7.12 -3.13
CA GLY A 96 -9.61 -7.11 -4.29
C GLY A 96 -8.90 -6.61 -5.54
N MET A 97 -8.07 -5.58 -5.43
CA MET A 97 -7.27 -5.06 -6.54
C MET A 97 -6.17 -6.03 -6.97
N LEU A 98 -5.42 -6.57 -6.00
CA LEU A 98 -4.39 -7.59 -6.25
C LEU A 98 -4.98 -8.85 -6.90
N ALA A 99 -6.20 -9.26 -6.53
CA ALA A 99 -6.89 -10.38 -7.15
C ALA A 99 -7.18 -10.15 -8.64
N LYS A 100 -7.48 -8.89 -9.05
CA LYS A 100 -7.65 -8.53 -10.47
C LYS A 100 -6.35 -8.66 -11.26
N GLU A 101 -5.20 -8.49 -10.60
CA GLU A 101 -3.87 -8.72 -11.18
C GLU A 101 -3.42 -10.20 -11.09
N GLY A 102 -4.29 -11.10 -10.58
CA GLY A 102 -4.02 -12.53 -10.50
C GLY A 102 -3.33 -12.99 -9.21
N PHE A 103 -3.21 -12.12 -8.21
CA PHE A 103 -2.62 -12.46 -6.92
C PHE A 103 -3.65 -13.01 -5.93
N THR A 104 -3.39 -14.19 -5.36
CA THR A 104 -4.19 -14.76 -4.27
C THR A 104 -3.34 -14.88 -3.01
N CYS A 105 -3.71 -14.15 -1.95
CA CYS A 105 -2.95 -14.12 -0.70
C CYS A 105 -3.02 -15.47 0.03
N LYS A 106 -1.84 -16.00 0.39
CA LYS A 106 -1.63 -17.17 1.25
C LYS A 106 -1.06 -16.79 2.61
N MET A 107 -0.63 -15.54 2.78
CA MET A 107 -0.08 -15.01 4.02
C MET A 107 -1.16 -14.84 5.08
N LYS A 108 -0.74 -14.76 6.34
CA LYS A 108 -1.62 -14.41 7.46
C LYS A 108 -1.98 -12.93 7.37
N LEU A 109 -3.26 -12.63 7.27
CA LEU A 109 -3.74 -11.26 7.09
C LEU A 109 -3.94 -10.55 8.43
N ILE A 110 -3.43 -9.32 8.52
CA ILE A 110 -3.76 -8.35 9.57
C ILE A 110 -4.37 -7.12 8.89
N ASP A 111 -5.66 -6.87 9.17
CA ASP A 111 -6.35 -5.67 8.72
C ASP A 111 -6.30 -4.60 9.83
N THR A 112 -5.45 -3.58 9.64
CA THR A 112 -5.23 -2.54 10.65
C THR A 112 -6.44 -1.65 10.86
N LEU A 113 -7.37 -1.56 9.90
CA LEU A 113 -8.65 -0.86 10.11
C LEU A 113 -9.51 -1.62 11.14
N ARG A 114 -9.53 -2.95 11.07
CA ARG A 114 -10.27 -3.78 12.05
C ARG A 114 -9.61 -3.73 13.42
N VAL A 115 -8.28 -3.77 13.47
CA VAL A 115 -7.53 -3.59 14.72
C VAL A 115 -7.84 -2.22 15.33
N ALA A 116 -7.76 -1.15 14.55
CA ALA A 116 -8.03 0.20 15.02
C ALA A 116 -9.46 0.37 15.56
N LYS A 117 -10.47 -0.16 14.85
CA LYS A 117 -11.87 -0.15 15.34
C LYS A 117 -12.07 -0.89 16.65
N HIS A 118 -11.27 -1.93 16.90
CA HIS A 118 -11.36 -2.71 18.14
C HIS A 118 -10.60 -2.05 19.30
N VAL A 119 -9.40 -1.54 19.04
CA VAL A 119 -8.52 -0.96 20.07
C VAL A 119 -8.91 0.48 20.43
N PHE A 120 -9.44 1.23 19.47
CA PHE A 120 -9.76 2.65 19.60
C PHE A 120 -11.25 2.90 19.34
N GLU A 121 -12.13 2.20 20.06
CA GLU A 121 -13.58 2.20 19.81
C GLU A 121 -14.24 3.59 19.87
N ASP A 122 -13.73 4.49 20.71
CA ASP A 122 -14.28 5.83 20.94
C ASP A 122 -13.73 6.93 20.00
N GLU A 123 -12.84 6.58 19.06
CA GLU A 123 -12.28 7.56 18.13
C GLU A 123 -13.28 7.94 17.03
N GLU A 124 -13.27 9.23 16.64
CA GLU A 124 -14.21 9.79 15.67
C GLU A 124 -14.07 9.19 14.26
N ALA A 125 -12.87 8.67 13.93
CA ALA A 125 -12.60 7.99 12.68
C ALA A 125 -11.45 6.99 12.85
N HIS A 126 -11.45 5.96 12.00
CA HIS A 126 -10.39 4.94 11.95
C HIS A 126 -9.64 4.92 10.61
N ARG A 127 -9.67 6.05 9.89
CA ARG A 127 -8.92 6.22 8.62
C ARG A 127 -7.44 6.39 8.92
N LEU A 128 -6.57 5.91 8.05
CA LEU A 128 -5.12 5.99 8.23
C LEU A 128 -4.65 7.44 8.48
N GLN A 129 -5.07 8.38 7.63
CA GLN A 129 -4.73 9.79 7.79
C GLN A 129 -5.22 10.40 9.11
N TYR A 130 -6.33 9.91 9.69
CA TYR A 130 -6.77 10.37 11.00
C TYR A 130 -5.73 10.02 12.08
N PHE A 131 -5.26 8.77 12.09
CA PHE A 131 -4.24 8.33 13.05
C PHE A 131 -2.87 8.97 12.80
N ARG A 132 -2.51 9.22 11.53
CA ARG A 132 -1.33 10.01 11.16
C ARG A 132 -1.21 11.30 11.96
N TYR A 133 -2.30 12.06 12.02
CA TYR A 133 -2.35 13.34 12.73
C TYR A 133 -2.59 13.18 14.22
N LYS A 134 -3.57 12.36 14.61
CA LYS A 134 -3.97 12.13 16.01
C LYS A 134 -2.80 11.64 16.87
N MET A 135 -2.00 10.71 16.35
CA MET A 135 -0.85 10.14 17.06
C MET A 135 0.44 10.94 16.86
N GLY A 136 0.41 12.00 16.06
CA GLY A 136 1.58 12.83 15.77
C GLY A 136 2.65 12.13 14.90
N ILE A 137 2.27 11.11 14.14
CA ILE A 137 3.16 10.37 13.22
C ILE A 137 3.70 11.30 12.14
N TYR A 138 2.88 12.25 11.67
CA TYR A 138 3.29 13.28 10.69
C TYR A 138 4.51 14.11 11.11
N LYS A 139 4.87 14.11 12.40
CA LYS A 139 6.05 14.82 12.91
C LYS A 139 7.35 14.02 12.78
N LYS A 140 7.25 12.71 12.51
CA LYS A 140 8.35 11.75 12.52
C LYS A 140 8.54 11.04 11.18
N GLU A 141 7.47 10.88 10.41
CA GLU A 141 7.47 10.16 9.13
C GLU A 141 8.56 10.63 8.16
N GLN A 142 8.88 11.93 8.13
CA GLN A 142 9.93 12.47 7.27
C GLN A 142 11.31 11.92 7.64
N ALA A 143 11.62 11.82 8.94
CA ALA A 143 12.90 11.29 9.40
C ALA A 143 13.03 9.79 9.14
N GLU A 144 11.94 9.03 9.31
CA GLU A 144 11.89 7.61 8.97
C GLU A 144 12.04 7.38 7.46
N ALA A 145 11.36 8.20 6.66
CA ALA A 145 11.46 8.15 5.21
C ALA A 145 12.89 8.42 4.73
N GLU A 146 13.53 9.46 5.26
CA GLU A 146 14.93 9.76 4.97
C GLU A 146 15.87 8.61 5.36
N ALA A 147 15.63 7.96 6.49
CA ALA A 147 16.41 6.80 6.93
C ALA A 147 16.24 5.57 6.01
N LEU A 148 15.09 5.46 5.35
CA LEU A 148 14.75 4.37 4.44
C LEU A 148 14.95 4.72 2.96
N GLY A 149 15.37 5.95 2.64
CA GLY A 149 15.50 6.44 1.26
C GLY A 149 14.17 6.59 0.52
N ILE A 150 13.08 6.82 1.25
CA ILE A 150 11.71 6.99 0.74
C ILE A 150 11.41 8.48 0.59
N VAL A 151 10.66 8.85 -0.44
CA VAL A 151 10.05 10.18 -0.57
C VAL A 151 8.61 10.08 -0.06
N VAL A 152 8.28 10.75 1.04
CA VAL A 152 6.91 10.76 1.59
C VAL A 152 6.08 11.86 0.95
N LYS A 153 4.93 11.48 0.41
CA LYS A 153 3.83 12.36 0.09
C LYS A 153 2.57 11.78 0.75
N ALA A 154 1.62 12.64 1.15
CA ALA A 154 0.34 12.12 1.62
C ALA A 154 -0.43 11.50 0.44
N HIS A 155 -1.12 10.38 0.70
CA HIS A 155 -1.81 9.62 -0.34
C HIS A 155 -0.87 9.16 -1.45
N ASP A 156 0.22 8.53 -1.02
CA ASP A 156 1.19 7.88 -1.88
C ASP A 156 1.45 6.54 -1.23
N ALA A 157 1.39 5.44 -1.99
CA ALA A 157 1.35 4.09 -1.40
C ALA A 157 2.48 3.87 -0.38
N ILE A 158 3.71 4.32 -0.71
CA ILE A 158 4.84 4.16 0.21
C ILE A 158 4.81 5.12 1.40
N GLY A 159 4.23 6.30 1.24
CA GLY A 159 4.01 7.25 2.32
C GLY A 159 2.98 6.73 3.32
N ASP A 160 1.92 6.11 2.82
CA ASP A 160 0.85 5.55 3.65
C ASP A 160 1.30 4.26 4.36
N VAL A 161 2.21 3.48 3.78
CA VAL A 161 2.85 2.34 4.46
C VAL A 161 3.72 2.74 5.67
N LEU A 162 4.21 3.99 5.73
CA LEU A 162 5.02 4.48 6.86
C LEU A 162 4.19 4.97 8.06
N VAL A 163 2.87 5.03 7.92
CA VAL A 163 1.93 5.61 8.90
C VAL A 163 1.14 4.51 9.61
#